data_AF-A0A379W111-F1
#
_entry.id   AF-A0A379W111-F1
#
_cell.length_a   1.000
_cell.length_b   1.000
_cell.length_c   1.000
_cell.angle_alpha   90.00
_cell.angle_beta   90.00
_cell.angle_gamma   90.00
#
_symmetry.space_group_name_H-M   'P 1'
#
loop_
_entity.id
_entity.type
_entity.pdbx_description
1 polymer ?
#
loop_
_entity_poly.entity_id
_entity_poly.type
_entity_poly.pdbx_seq_one_letter_code
_entity_poly.pdbx_strand_id
1 'polypeptide(L)'
;MAQTAPSREVKLTFAQIAPPPGSMALRGVNPNGGIEFGMRSDEVASKAVLNLEYTPSPSLLPVQSQLKVYLNDELMGVLPVTKEQLGKKTLAQVPINPLFITDFNRVRLEFVGHYRDVCENPASSTLWLDIGRNSALDLTYNMLAVNNDLSHFPVPFFDPRDNRPVTLPIVFADMPDLAQQQAASIVASWFGSRAGWRGQRFPVLYNHLPDRNAIVFATNDRRPISCAIILRLTRRLSR
;
A
#
# COMPACT_ATOMS: atom_id res chain seq x y z
N MET A 1 -8.27 -21.17 -19.85
CA MET A 1 -8.80 -20.67 -18.56
C MET A 1 -7.78 -19.68 -18.04
N ALA A 2 -8.12 -18.39 -17.96
CA ALA A 2 -7.20 -17.38 -17.45
C ALA A 2 -6.88 -17.72 -15.99
N GLN A 3 -5.61 -17.94 -15.66
CA GLN A 3 -5.18 -18.04 -14.27
C GLN A 3 -5.47 -16.68 -13.63
N THR A 4 -6.48 -16.63 -12.77
CA THR A 4 -6.75 -15.45 -11.93
C THR A 4 -5.52 -15.29 -11.04
N ALA A 5 -4.68 -14.30 -11.35
CA ALA A 5 -3.53 -14.02 -10.51
C ALA A 5 -4.01 -13.75 -9.08
N PRO A 6 -3.30 -14.23 -8.04
CA PRO A 6 -3.74 -14.05 -6.67
C PRO A 6 -3.89 -12.55 -6.38
N SER A 7 -5.06 -12.18 -5.89
CA SER A 7 -5.40 -10.80 -5.52
C SER A 7 -5.40 -10.66 -4.00
N ARG A 8 -4.99 -9.49 -3.49
CA ARG A 8 -5.11 -9.15 -2.07
C ARG A 8 -5.79 -7.80 -1.89
N GLU A 9 -6.64 -7.73 -0.88
CA GLU A 9 -7.27 -6.49 -0.43
C GLU A 9 -6.42 -5.87 0.68
N VAL A 10 -6.26 -4.55 0.62
CA VAL A 10 -5.46 -3.78 1.56
C VAL A 10 -6.24 -2.54 1.94
N LYS A 11 -6.36 -2.30 3.25
CA LYS A 11 -6.93 -1.08 3.81
C LYS A 11 -5.84 -0.29 4.50
N LEU A 12 -5.50 0.87 3.95
CA LEU A 12 -4.54 1.80 4.54
C LEU A 12 -5.30 2.91 5.26
N THR A 13 -5.27 2.91 6.59
CA THR A 13 -5.98 3.92 7.38
C THR A 13 -5.13 5.18 7.51
N PHE A 14 -5.77 6.35 7.58
CA PHE A 14 -5.04 7.61 7.76
C PHE A 14 -4.23 7.62 9.06
N ALA A 15 -4.70 6.94 10.10
CA ALA A 15 -3.92 6.73 11.33
C ALA A 15 -2.54 6.07 11.10
N GLN A 16 -2.37 5.30 10.02
CA GLN A 16 -1.11 4.63 9.65
C GLN A 16 -0.26 5.43 8.66
N ILE A 17 -0.89 6.09 7.69
CA ILE A 17 -0.19 6.66 6.51
C ILE A 17 -0.21 8.18 6.42
N ALA A 18 -1.06 8.85 7.21
CA ALA A 18 -1.04 10.31 7.29
C ALA A 18 -0.03 10.77 8.35
N PRO A 19 0.52 11.99 8.23
CA PRO A 19 1.33 12.58 9.29
C PRO A 19 0.62 12.52 10.65
N PRO A 20 1.33 12.25 11.76
CA PRO A 20 0.74 12.26 13.09
C PRO A 20 -0.02 13.58 13.33
N PRO A 21 -1.25 13.54 13.86
CA PRO A 21 -1.92 12.43 14.55
C PRO A 21 -2.80 11.52 13.66
N GLY A 22 -2.69 11.61 12.34
CA GLY A 22 -3.52 10.85 11.41
C GLY A 22 -4.82 11.56 10.99
N SER A 23 -5.06 12.77 11.47
CA SER A 23 -6.11 13.68 11.01
C SER A 23 -5.49 14.93 10.41
N MET A 24 -6.20 15.62 9.53
CA MET A 24 -5.68 16.83 8.86
C MET A 24 -6.65 17.99 9.03
N ALA A 25 -6.09 19.15 9.37
CA ALA A 25 -6.82 20.39 9.49
C ALA A 25 -6.51 21.25 8.26
N LEU A 26 -7.42 21.26 7.29
CA LEU A 26 -7.28 22.12 6.11
C LEU A 26 -7.85 23.50 6.46
N ARG A 27 -7.12 24.56 6.14
CA ARG A 27 -7.45 25.96 6.50
C ARG A 27 -7.30 26.85 5.28
N GLY A 28 -7.95 28.01 5.27
CA GLY A 28 -7.84 28.96 4.13
C GLY A 28 -6.39 29.30 3.74
N VAL A 29 -5.51 29.48 4.74
CA VAL A 29 -4.06 29.77 4.54
C VAL A 29 -3.20 28.54 4.31
N ASN A 30 -3.70 27.35 4.64
CA ASN A 30 -3.02 26.07 4.40
C ASN A 30 -4.06 25.04 3.94
N PRO A 31 -4.49 25.12 2.66
CA PRO A 31 -5.60 24.33 2.17
C PRO A 31 -5.24 22.88 1.87
N ASN A 32 -3.95 22.54 1.92
CA ASN A 32 -3.42 21.28 1.44
C ASN A 32 -3.14 20.30 2.57
N GLY A 33 -3.55 19.06 2.37
CA GLY A 33 -3.17 17.89 3.16
C GLY A 33 -2.92 16.71 2.25
N GLY A 34 -2.39 15.61 2.77
CA GLY A 34 -2.22 14.42 1.95
C GLY A 34 -1.60 13.25 2.68
N ILE A 35 -1.70 12.10 2.02
CA ILE A 35 -1.13 10.83 2.44
C ILE A 35 -0.20 10.31 1.34
N GLU A 36 0.72 9.45 1.75
CA GLU A 36 1.65 8.81 0.84
C GLU A 36 1.60 7.29 1.03
N PHE A 37 1.70 6.54 -0.07
CA PHE A 37 1.76 5.08 -0.01
C PHE A 37 2.60 4.52 -1.17
N GLY A 38 3.33 3.44 -0.88
CA GLY A 38 4.11 2.71 -1.86
C GLY A 38 3.34 1.52 -2.44
N MET A 39 3.75 1.08 -3.61
CA MET A 39 3.32 -0.17 -4.23
C MET A 39 4.54 -1.06 -4.52
N ARG A 40 4.36 -2.38 -4.43
CA ARG A 40 5.40 -3.34 -4.82
C ARG A 40 5.47 -3.45 -6.34
N SER A 41 6.67 -3.70 -6.85
CA SER A 41 6.96 -3.92 -8.27
C SER A 41 6.39 -5.21 -8.85
N ASP A 42 6.11 -6.21 -8.00
CA ASP A 42 5.48 -7.48 -8.37
C ASP A 42 3.95 -7.45 -8.27
N GLU A 43 3.35 -6.27 -8.10
CA GLU A 43 1.91 -6.08 -7.96
C GLU A 43 1.41 -4.95 -8.87
N VAL A 44 0.15 -5.04 -9.26
CA VAL A 44 -0.57 -3.96 -9.94
C VAL A 44 -1.88 -3.67 -9.21
N ALA A 45 -2.17 -2.39 -8.97
CA ALA A 45 -3.45 -1.99 -8.42
C ALA A 45 -4.57 -2.22 -9.45
N SER A 46 -5.61 -2.94 -9.07
CA SER A 46 -6.77 -3.22 -9.93
C SER A 46 -8.01 -2.42 -9.52
N LYS A 47 -8.10 -2.04 -8.24
CA LYS A 47 -9.13 -1.15 -7.70
C LYS A 47 -8.56 -0.28 -6.60
N ALA A 48 -9.06 0.95 -6.50
CA ALA A 48 -8.71 1.88 -5.45
C ALA A 48 -9.90 2.78 -5.11
N VAL A 49 -10.23 2.90 -3.83
CA VAL A 49 -11.32 3.76 -3.33
C VAL A 49 -10.85 4.50 -2.09
N LEU A 50 -10.92 5.83 -2.14
CA LEU A 50 -10.64 6.68 -1.00
C LEU A 50 -11.93 6.92 -0.22
N ASN A 51 -11.99 6.43 1.02
CA ASN A 51 -13.07 6.68 1.95
C ASN A 51 -12.67 7.83 2.87
N LEU A 52 -13.38 8.94 2.77
CA LEU A 52 -13.14 10.14 3.57
C LEU A 52 -14.21 10.29 4.65
N GLU A 53 -13.76 10.55 5.87
CA GLU A 53 -14.56 11.15 6.93
C GLU A 53 -14.10 12.59 7.09
N TYR A 54 -14.98 13.57 6.94
CA TYR A 54 -14.62 14.99 7.07
C TYR A 54 -15.74 15.84 7.64
N THR A 55 -15.37 16.98 8.22
CA THR A 55 -16.31 17.97 8.77
C THR A 55 -15.98 19.34 8.18
N PRO A 56 -16.87 19.93 7.36
CA PRO A 56 -16.73 21.30 6.89
C PRO A 56 -17.20 22.31 7.94
N SER A 57 -16.58 23.50 7.96
CA SER A 57 -17.02 24.61 8.81
C SER A 57 -18.49 24.98 8.57
N PRO A 58 -19.27 25.29 9.64
CA PRO A 58 -20.67 25.69 9.50
C PRO A 58 -20.86 27.02 8.77
N SER A 59 -19.80 27.82 8.64
CA SER A 59 -19.83 29.14 7.99
C SER A 59 -19.53 29.09 6.50
N LEU A 60 -19.28 27.92 5.91
CA LEU A 60 -18.96 27.80 4.49
C LEU A 60 -20.20 28.00 3.63
N LEU A 61 -19.99 28.56 2.44
CA LEU A 61 -20.97 28.64 1.38
C LEU A 61 -21.05 27.28 0.65
N PRO A 62 -22.21 26.61 0.66
CA PRO A 62 -22.42 25.39 -0.10
C PRO A 62 -22.19 25.58 -1.60
N VAL A 63 -21.82 24.50 -2.30
CA VAL A 63 -21.53 24.44 -3.75
C VAL A 63 -20.27 25.22 -4.16
N GLN A 64 -20.02 26.41 -3.61
CA GLN A 64 -18.80 27.17 -3.85
C GLN A 64 -17.60 26.57 -3.10
N SER A 65 -17.82 26.11 -1.87
CA SER A 65 -16.79 25.41 -1.10
C SER A 65 -16.70 23.95 -1.55
N GLN A 66 -15.48 23.46 -1.74
CA GLN A 66 -15.22 22.12 -2.25
C GLN A 66 -13.91 21.53 -1.72
N LEU A 67 -13.85 20.20 -1.70
CA LEU A 67 -12.64 19.43 -1.45
C LEU A 67 -12.23 18.73 -2.74
N LYS A 68 -11.07 19.08 -3.28
CA LYS A 68 -10.49 18.39 -4.44
C LYS A 68 -9.58 17.26 -3.98
N VAL A 69 -9.61 16.15 -4.69
CA VAL A 69 -8.79 14.97 -4.44
C VAL A 69 -7.91 14.71 -5.65
N TYR A 70 -6.61 14.70 -5.43
CA TYR A 70 -5.61 14.41 -6.45
C TYR A 70 -4.86 13.14 -6.11
N LEU A 71 -4.48 12.37 -7.14
CA LEU A 71 -3.49 11.30 -7.06
C LEU A 71 -2.35 11.66 -8.00
N ASN A 72 -1.13 11.81 -7.47
CA ASN A 72 0.06 12.13 -8.29
C ASN A 72 -0.18 13.33 -9.23
N ASP A 73 -0.78 14.39 -8.68
CA ASP A 73 -1.18 15.63 -9.35
C ASP A 73 -2.30 15.52 -10.40
N GLU A 74 -2.85 14.32 -10.63
CA GLU A 74 -4.05 14.13 -11.44
C GLU A 74 -5.32 14.25 -10.59
N LEU A 75 -6.33 14.99 -11.08
CA LEU A 75 -7.59 15.21 -10.37
C LEU A 75 -8.47 13.95 -10.41
N MET A 76 -8.65 13.30 -9.26
CA MET A 76 -9.50 12.10 -9.13
C MET A 76 -10.97 12.45 -8.91
N GLY A 77 -11.25 13.56 -8.22
CA GLY A 77 -12.61 13.98 -7.94
C GLY A 77 -12.71 15.29 -7.19
N VAL A 78 -13.91 15.86 -7.21
CA VAL A 78 -14.25 17.09 -6.50
C VAL A 78 -15.51 16.83 -5.67
N LEU A 79 -15.43 17.11 -4.38
CA LEU A 79 -16.52 16.94 -3.42
C LEU A 79 -17.05 18.33 -3.03
N PRO A 80 -18.18 18.79 -3.59
CA PRO A 80 -18.79 20.04 -3.16
C PRO A 80 -19.35 19.90 -1.75
N VAL A 81 -19.20 20.96 -0.95
CA VAL A 81 -19.82 21.05 0.38
C VAL A 81 -21.31 21.36 0.19
N THR A 82 -22.19 20.57 0.81
CA THR A 82 -23.64 20.81 0.79
C THR A 82 -24.11 21.44 2.10
N LYS A 83 -25.31 22.02 2.08
CA LYS A 83 -25.89 22.70 3.25
C LYS A 83 -26.08 21.75 4.44
N GLU A 84 -26.40 20.49 4.17
CA GLU A 84 -26.68 19.47 5.18
C GLU A 84 -25.41 19.02 5.92
N GLN A 85 -24.25 19.18 5.28
CA GLN A 85 -22.94 18.76 5.78
C GLN A 85 -22.29 19.80 6.71
N LEU A 86 -22.72 21.07 6.64
CA LEU A 86 -22.15 22.18 7.40
C LEU A 86 -22.11 21.90 8.92
N GLY A 87 -20.92 21.90 9.50
CA GLY A 87 -20.68 21.62 10.92
C GLY A 87 -20.93 20.16 11.34
N LYS A 88 -21.17 19.25 10.38
CA LYS A 88 -21.48 17.84 10.65
C LYS A 88 -20.43 16.91 10.05
N LYS A 89 -20.21 15.80 10.75
CA LYS A 89 -19.39 14.71 10.24
C LYS A 89 -20.05 14.10 9.00
N THR A 90 -19.30 14.08 7.92
CA THR A 90 -19.73 13.63 6.58
C THR A 90 -18.82 12.52 6.10
N LEU A 91 -19.41 11.55 5.40
CA LEU A 91 -18.67 10.47 4.74
C LEU A 91 -18.77 10.64 3.23
N ALA A 92 -17.67 10.41 2.52
CA ALA A 92 -17.64 10.37 1.06
C ALA A 92 -16.71 9.27 0.56
N GLN A 93 -17.01 8.77 -0.63
CA GLN A 93 -16.15 7.86 -1.35
C GLN A 93 -15.71 8.50 -2.66
N VAL A 94 -14.41 8.47 -2.93
CA VAL A 94 -13.84 8.94 -4.17
C VAL A 94 -13.17 7.76 -4.86
N PRO A 95 -13.67 7.33 -6.05
CA PRO A 95 -12.97 6.32 -6.82
C PRO A 95 -11.62 6.87 -7.25
N ILE A 96 -10.56 6.10 -7.03
CA ILE A 96 -9.21 6.45 -7.45
C ILE A 96 -8.88 5.60 -8.66
N ASN A 97 -8.50 6.24 -9.76
CA ASN A 97 -8.18 5.51 -10.98
C ASN A 97 -6.82 4.80 -10.82
N PRO A 98 -6.78 3.45 -10.82
CA PRO A 98 -5.56 2.71 -10.56
C PRO A 98 -4.49 2.90 -11.65
N LEU A 99 -4.85 3.40 -12.83
CA LEU A 99 -3.89 3.68 -13.91
C LEU A 99 -2.88 4.78 -13.56
N PHE A 100 -3.21 5.65 -12.60
CA PHE A 100 -2.32 6.69 -12.11
C PHE A 100 -1.50 6.25 -10.89
N ILE A 101 -1.69 5.02 -10.41
CA ILE A 101 -0.90 4.46 -9.30
C ILE A 101 0.45 3.99 -9.85
N THR A 102 1.52 4.53 -9.28
CA THR A 102 2.91 4.19 -9.60
C THR A 102 3.58 3.54 -8.39
N ASP A 103 4.91 3.45 -8.40
CA ASP A 103 5.70 2.90 -7.29
C ASP A 103 5.53 3.70 -5.98
N PHE A 104 5.46 5.03 -6.09
CA PHE A 104 5.30 5.94 -4.96
C PHE A 104 4.16 6.90 -5.26
N ASN A 105 3.16 6.92 -4.39
CA ASN A 105 1.92 7.62 -4.63
C ASN A 105 1.63 8.64 -3.56
N ARG A 106 1.17 9.80 -3.99
CA ARG A 106 0.69 10.86 -3.12
C ARG A 106 -0.76 11.16 -3.43
N VAL A 107 -1.63 10.99 -2.44
CA VAL A 107 -2.99 11.52 -2.49
C VAL A 107 -2.98 12.88 -1.82
N ARG A 108 -3.30 13.92 -2.58
CA ARG A 108 -3.37 15.30 -2.09
C ARG A 108 -4.83 15.74 -2.00
N LEU A 109 -5.18 16.26 -0.84
CA LEU A 109 -6.47 16.86 -0.54
C LEU A 109 -6.29 18.38 -0.56
N GLU A 110 -7.10 19.07 -1.35
CA GLU A 110 -7.04 20.53 -1.48
C GLU A 110 -8.41 21.13 -1.16
N PHE A 111 -8.46 21.92 -0.09
CA PHE A 111 -9.65 22.64 0.34
C PHE A 111 -9.75 23.98 -0.39
N VAL A 112 -10.86 24.19 -1.08
CA VAL A 112 -11.25 25.49 -1.62
C VAL A 112 -12.47 25.95 -0.83
N GLY A 113 -12.29 26.92 0.05
CA GLY A 113 -13.32 27.38 0.97
C GLY A 113 -13.75 28.81 0.70
N HIS A 114 -15.05 29.03 0.74
CA HIS A 114 -15.68 30.35 0.71
C HIS A 114 -16.69 30.46 1.85
N TYR A 115 -16.77 31.60 2.51
CA TYR A 115 -17.69 31.92 3.61
C TYR A 115 -18.53 33.19 3.35
N ARG A 116 -18.25 33.93 2.27
CA ARG A 116 -19.05 35.05 1.77
C ARG A 116 -18.75 35.29 0.29
N ASP A 117 -19.70 35.85 -0.47
CA ASP A 117 -19.50 36.04 -1.91
C ASP A 117 -18.51 37.16 -2.28
N VAL A 118 -18.26 38.13 -1.39
CA VAL A 118 -17.45 39.33 -1.68
C VAL A 118 -16.55 39.71 -0.49
N CYS A 119 -15.33 40.17 -0.77
CA CYS A 119 -14.35 40.66 0.22
C CYS A 119 -14.03 39.64 1.33
N GLU A 120 -13.63 38.43 0.93
CA GLU A 120 -13.15 37.40 1.85
C GLU A 120 -11.77 37.71 2.41
N ASN A 121 -11.54 37.33 3.67
CA ASN A 121 -10.20 37.24 4.23
C ASN A 121 -9.73 35.78 4.16
N PRO A 122 -8.70 35.44 3.36
CA PRO A 122 -8.14 34.09 3.28
C PRO A 122 -7.66 33.52 4.63
N ALA A 123 -7.30 34.40 5.58
CA ALA A 123 -6.88 34.04 6.93
C ALA A 123 -8.03 33.97 7.95
N SER A 124 -9.29 34.04 7.49
CA SER A 124 -10.45 33.90 8.39
C SER A 124 -10.43 32.56 9.12
N SER A 125 -10.65 32.58 10.43
CA SER A 125 -10.79 31.37 11.25
C SER A 125 -12.02 30.53 10.90
N THR A 126 -12.95 31.06 10.10
CA THR A 126 -14.14 30.36 9.60
C THR A 126 -13.83 29.43 8.42
N LEU A 127 -12.69 29.61 7.74
CA LEU A 127 -12.27 28.83 6.57
C LEU A 127 -11.53 27.58 7.01
N TRP A 128 -12.30 26.53 7.31
CA TRP A 128 -11.73 25.24 7.71
C TRP A 128 -12.53 24.04 7.23
N LEU A 129 -11.82 22.94 7.00
CA LEU A 129 -12.34 21.61 6.75
C LEU A 129 -11.41 20.59 7.44
N ASP A 130 -11.96 19.80 8.35
CA ASP A 130 -11.19 18.79 9.10
C ASP A 130 -11.39 17.40 8.50
N ILE A 131 -10.30 16.73 8.13
CA ILE A 131 -10.27 15.34 7.68
C ILE A 131 -10.02 14.44 8.88
N GLY A 132 -10.96 13.54 9.15
CA GLY A 132 -10.95 12.61 10.26
C GLY A 132 -9.99 11.44 10.06
N ARG A 133 -9.41 10.97 11.18
CA ARG A 133 -8.48 9.82 11.23
C ARG A 133 -9.08 8.48 10.82
N ASN A 134 -10.41 8.39 10.77
CA ASN A 134 -11.14 7.20 10.34
C ASN A 134 -11.18 7.04 8.82
N SER A 135 -10.68 8.04 8.07
CA SER A 135 -10.49 7.94 6.63
C SER A 135 -9.53 6.82 6.26
N ALA A 136 -9.75 6.20 5.11
CA ALA A 136 -8.94 5.07 4.65
C ALA A 136 -8.92 4.97 3.13
N LEU A 137 -7.81 4.45 2.61
CA LEU A 137 -7.67 4.08 1.21
C LEU A 137 -7.78 2.55 1.11
N ASP A 138 -8.85 2.08 0.45
CA ASP A 138 -9.09 0.67 0.16
C ASP A 138 -8.51 0.35 -1.23
N LEU A 139 -7.65 -0.67 -1.30
CA LEU A 139 -6.90 -1.05 -2.48
C LEU A 139 -7.07 -2.54 -2.74
N THR A 140 -7.18 -2.91 -4.01
CA THR A 140 -7.05 -4.29 -4.46
C THR A 140 -5.82 -4.39 -5.34
N TYR A 141 -4.90 -5.27 -4.97
CA TYR A 141 -3.70 -5.57 -5.77
C TYR A 141 -3.82 -6.94 -6.39
N ASN A 142 -3.37 -7.07 -7.63
CA ASN A 142 -3.18 -8.34 -8.30
C ASN A 142 -1.68 -8.60 -8.43
N MET A 143 -1.23 -9.79 -8.08
CA MET A 143 0.17 -10.16 -8.29
C MET A 143 0.47 -10.32 -9.78
N LEU A 144 1.65 -9.89 -10.18
CA LEU A 144 2.17 -10.16 -11.51
C LEU A 144 2.90 -11.51 -11.50
N ALA A 145 2.74 -12.29 -12.56
CA ALA A 145 3.52 -13.50 -12.74
C ALA A 145 4.98 -13.10 -13.02
N VAL A 146 5.85 -13.24 -12.01
CA VAL A 146 7.28 -12.96 -12.15
C VAL A 146 7.93 -14.17 -12.82
N ASN A 147 8.61 -13.94 -13.94
CA ASN A 147 9.39 -14.97 -14.61
C ASN A 147 10.54 -15.43 -13.70
N ASN A 148 10.96 -16.69 -13.84
CA ASN A 148 12.09 -17.24 -13.09
C ASN A 148 13.43 -16.70 -13.66
N ASP A 149 13.68 -15.41 -13.42
CA ASP A 149 14.87 -14.70 -13.85
C ASP A 149 15.50 -13.94 -12.68
N LEU A 150 16.72 -14.33 -12.31
CA LEU A 150 17.48 -13.76 -11.20
C LEU A 150 17.97 -12.33 -11.47
N SER A 151 17.85 -11.82 -12.70
CA SER A 151 18.17 -10.41 -13.00
C SER A 151 17.33 -9.41 -12.18
N HIS A 152 16.13 -9.82 -11.75
CA HIS A 152 15.22 -9.00 -10.94
C HIS A 152 15.43 -9.17 -9.42
N PHE A 153 16.41 -9.98 -9.00
CA PHE A 153 16.70 -10.17 -7.59
C PHE A 153 17.05 -8.83 -6.92
N PRO A 154 16.43 -8.48 -5.78
CA PRO A 154 15.74 -9.38 -4.84
C PRO A 154 14.22 -9.48 -4.92
N VAL A 155 13.56 -8.89 -5.92
CA VAL A 155 12.11 -9.07 -6.12
C VAL A 155 11.86 -10.54 -6.55
N PRO A 156 10.85 -11.24 -6.02
CA PRO A 156 9.74 -10.78 -5.16
C PRO A 156 9.97 -10.96 -3.64
N PHE A 157 11.19 -11.32 -3.21
CA PHE A 157 11.52 -11.59 -1.81
C PHE A 157 11.70 -10.31 -0.99
N PHE A 158 12.23 -9.26 -1.60
CA PHE A 158 12.35 -7.92 -1.02
C PHE A 158 12.13 -6.86 -2.07
N ASP A 159 11.33 -5.86 -1.72
CA ASP A 159 11.13 -4.67 -2.53
C ASP A 159 11.39 -3.43 -1.65
N PRO A 160 12.33 -2.54 -2.02
CA PRO A 160 12.59 -1.32 -1.25
C PRO A 160 11.39 -0.36 -1.17
N ARG A 161 10.39 -0.52 -2.05
CA ARG A 161 9.15 0.26 -2.10
C ARG A 161 8.08 -0.26 -1.12
N ASP A 162 8.25 -1.49 -0.60
CA ASP A 162 7.38 -2.04 0.44
C ASP A 162 7.81 -1.52 1.82
N ASN A 163 6.95 -0.76 2.49
CA ASN A 163 7.24 -0.19 3.80
C ASN A 163 6.92 -1.13 4.98
N ARG A 164 6.49 -2.36 4.70
CA ARG A 164 6.17 -3.36 5.74
C ARG A 164 7.42 -4.09 6.25
N PRO A 165 7.35 -4.74 7.42
CA PRO A 165 8.41 -5.62 7.90
C PRO A 165 8.70 -6.76 6.90
N VAL A 166 9.99 -7.01 6.65
CA VAL A 166 10.44 -8.08 5.75
C VAL A 166 10.17 -9.43 6.41
N THR A 167 9.22 -10.20 5.91
CA THR A 167 8.95 -11.56 6.38
C THR A 167 9.27 -12.58 5.30
N LEU A 168 10.41 -13.25 5.42
CA LEU A 168 10.92 -14.17 4.41
C LEU A 168 11.15 -15.56 5.01
N PRO A 169 10.24 -16.52 4.79
CA PRO A 169 10.41 -17.89 5.27
C PRO A 169 11.65 -18.55 4.66
N ILE A 170 12.41 -19.22 5.52
CA ILE A 170 13.54 -20.08 5.16
C ILE A 170 13.08 -21.52 5.31
N VAL A 171 13.16 -22.30 4.23
CA VAL A 171 12.65 -23.67 4.18
C VAL A 171 13.81 -24.64 4.02
N PHE A 172 13.86 -25.63 4.91
CA PHE A 172 14.75 -26.78 4.80
C PHE A 172 13.96 -28.06 4.53
N ALA A 173 14.60 -29.06 3.94
CA ALA A 173 14.00 -30.38 3.75
C ALA A 173 13.82 -31.12 5.09
N ASP A 174 14.79 -30.98 6.01
CA ASP A 174 14.83 -31.54 7.36
C ASP A 174 15.82 -30.70 8.19
N MET A 175 16.27 -31.17 9.37
CA MET A 175 17.28 -30.52 10.19
C MET A 175 18.54 -30.18 9.36
N PRO A 176 18.93 -28.89 9.28
CA PRO A 176 19.98 -28.44 8.38
C PRO A 176 21.37 -28.79 8.92
N ASP A 177 22.25 -29.21 8.02
CA ASP A 177 23.67 -29.36 8.34
C ASP A 177 24.39 -28.00 8.44
N LEU A 178 25.67 -28.01 8.83
CA LEU A 178 26.45 -26.79 9.03
C LEU A 178 26.52 -25.92 7.76
N ALA A 179 26.63 -26.53 6.58
CA ALA A 179 26.71 -25.80 5.33
C ALA A 179 25.37 -25.09 5.01
N GLN A 180 24.25 -25.77 5.23
CA GLN A 180 22.91 -25.20 5.07
C GLN A 180 22.64 -24.09 6.08
N GLN A 181 23.07 -24.26 7.34
CA GLN A 181 22.98 -23.22 8.37
C GLN A 181 23.77 -21.97 7.97
N GLN A 182 25.02 -22.14 7.53
CA GLN A 182 25.85 -21.03 7.06
C GLN A 182 25.24 -20.30 5.86
N ALA A 183 24.76 -21.04 4.85
CA ALA A 183 24.14 -20.45 3.68
C ALA A 183 22.86 -19.66 4.06
N ALA A 184 22.04 -20.21 4.95
CA ALA A 184 20.86 -19.53 5.48
C ALA A 184 21.22 -18.28 6.29
N SER A 185 22.27 -18.32 7.11
CA SER A 185 22.76 -17.16 7.83
C SER A 185 23.23 -16.05 6.89
N ILE A 186 23.98 -16.37 5.83
CA ILE A 186 24.45 -15.38 4.85
C ILE A 186 23.25 -14.69 4.17
N VAL A 187 22.27 -15.48 3.71
CA VAL A 187 21.06 -14.94 3.07
C VAL A 187 20.25 -14.08 4.05
N ALA A 188 20.02 -14.57 5.27
CA ALA A 188 19.30 -13.83 6.30
C ALA A 188 20.00 -12.52 6.66
N SER A 189 21.33 -12.52 6.78
CA SER A 189 22.13 -11.31 7.03
C SER A 189 22.02 -10.30 5.89
N TRP A 190 22.07 -10.76 4.64
CA TRP A 190 21.94 -9.88 3.48
C TRP A 190 20.55 -9.22 3.41
N PHE A 191 19.46 -10.00 3.55
CA PHE A 191 18.11 -9.44 3.60
C PHE A 191 17.88 -8.56 4.85
N GLY A 192 18.46 -8.95 5.99
CA GLY A 192 18.43 -8.18 7.22
C GLY A 192 19.06 -6.79 7.05
N SER A 193 20.19 -6.70 6.34
CA SER A 193 20.85 -5.42 6.04
C SER A 193 19.99 -4.48 5.18
N ARG A 194 19.06 -5.03 4.38
CA ARG A 194 18.15 -4.26 3.52
C ARG A 194 16.85 -3.82 4.20
N ALA A 195 16.43 -4.52 5.26
CA ALA A 195 15.18 -4.22 5.95
C ALA A 195 15.17 -2.82 6.61
N GLY A 196 16.33 -2.35 7.08
CA GLY A 196 16.47 -1.04 7.73
C GLY A 196 15.55 -0.90 8.94
N TRP A 197 14.84 0.22 9.05
CA TRP A 197 13.93 0.52 10.16
C TRP A 197 12.62 -0.29 10.14
N ARG A 198 12.31 -0.98 9.03
CA ARG A 198 11.02 -1.68 8.83
C ARG A 198 10.85 -2.93 9.70
N GLY A 199 11.96 -3.46 10.23
CA GLY A 199 11.98 -4.74 10.94
C GLY A 199 11.98 -5.95 9.98
N GLN A 200 12.38 -7.10 10.53
CA GLN A 200 12.66 -8.31 9.77
C GLN A 200 12.30 -9.56 10.57
N ARG A 201 11.79 -10.58 9.86
CA ARG A 201 11.48 -11.90 10.40
C ARG A 201 11.81 -12.97 9.36
N PHE A 202 12.55 -13.98 9.79
CA PHE A 202 12.90 -15.14 8.95
C PHE A 202 12.37 -16.42 9.59
N PRO A 203 11.06 -16.72 9.46
CA PRO A 203 10.50 -17.96 9.99
C PRO A 203 11.17 -19.19 9.35
N VAL A 204 11.58 -20.16 10.17
CA VAL A 204 12.15 -21.41 9.68
C VAL A 204 11.05 -22.45 9.55
N LEU A 205 10.96 -23.09 8.39
CA LEU A 205 10.00 -24.16 8.09
C LEU A 205 10.76 -25.42 7.67
N TYR A 206 10.21 -26.58 8.01
CA TYR A 206 10.75 -27.88 7.66
C TYR A 206 9.76 -28.66 6.81
N ASN A 207 10.22 -29.15 5.66
CA ASN A 207 9.48 -29.99 4.72
C ASN A 207 8.09 -29.48 4.30
N HIS A 208 7.86 -28.17 4.37
CA HIS A 208 6.58 -27.55 4.01
C HIS A 208 6.82 -26.17 3.38
N LEU A 209 6.15 -25.89 2.26
CA LEU A 209 6.21 -24.60 1.59
C LEU A 209 5.06 -23.71 2.08
N PRO A 210 5.30 -22.43 2.38
CA PRO A 210 4.23 -21.52 2.75
C PRO A 210 3.49 -21.03 1.49
N ASP A 211 2.30 -20.45 1.69
CA ASP A 211 1.50 -19.84 0.61
C ASP A 211 2.03 -18.45 0.17
N ARG A 212 3.35 -18.25 0.24
CA ARG A 212 4.05 -17.00 -0.10
C ARG A 212 5.47 -17.29 -0.56
N ASN A 213 6.15 -16.27 -1.08
CA ASN A 213 7.56 -16.38 -1.46
C ASN A 213 8.44 -16.83 -0.28
N ALA A 214 9.33 -17.79 -0.54
CA ALA A 214 10.23 -18.36 0.45
C ALA A 214 11.58 -18.71 -0.19
N ILE A 215 12.64 -18.76 0.62
CA ILE A 215 13.95 -19.25 0.18
C ILE A 215 14.10 -20.68 0.66
N VAL A 216 14.30 -21.59 -0.29
CA VAL A 216 14.45 -23.02 -0.02
C VAL A 216 15.92 -23.41 -0.14
N PHE A 217 16.47 -23.99 0.92
CA PHE A 217 17.80 -24.59 0.91
C PHE A 217 17.66 -26.08 0.63
N ALA A 218 18.12 -26.51 -0.54
CA ALA A 218 18.00 -27.89 -0.99
C ALA A 218 19.24 -28.34 -1.77
N THR A 219 19.52 -29.64 -1.69
CA THR A 219 20.44 -30.35 -2.58
C THR A 219 19.65 -31.37 -3.40
N ASN A 220 20.31 -32.03 -4.37
CA ASN A 220 19.66 -33.09 -5.14
C ASN A 220 19.14 -34.24 -4.24
N ASP A 221 19.87 -34.53 -3.16
CA ASP A 221 19.56 -35.62 -2.23
C ASP A 221 18.64 -35.17 -1.08
N ARG A 222 18.60 -33.86 -0.79
CA ARG A 222 17.82 -33.28 0.32
C ARG A 222 17.01 -32.09 -0.15
N ARG A 223 15.76 -32.34 -0.57
CA ARG A 223 14.81 -31.31 -1.00
C ARG A 223 13.43 -31.54 -0.37
N PRO A 224 12.66 -30.49 -0.06
CA PRO A 224 11.30 -30.65 0.43
C PRO A 224 10.44 -31.46 -0.53
N ILE A 225 9.54 -32.29 0.00
CA ILE A 225 8.67 -33.17 -0.79
C ILE A 225 7.82 -32.35 -1.78
N SER A 226 7.37 -31.17 -1.36
CA SER A 226 6.60 -30.22 -2.18
C SER A 226 7.40 -29.66 -3.38
N CYS A 227 8.72 -29.46 -3.26
CA CYS A 227 9.57 -29.06 -4.39
C CYS A 227 9.73 -30.18 -5.42
N ALA A 228 9.74 -31.45 -4.99
CA ALA A 228 9.83 -32.59 -5.91
C ALA A 228 8.59 -32.70 -6.82
N ILE A 229 7.42 -32.28 -6.34
CA ILE A 229 6.18 -32.21 -7.12
C ILE A 229 6.26 -31.10 -8.18
N ILE A 230 6.72 -29.90 -7.81
CA ILE A 230 6.87 -28.75 -8.73
C ILE A 230 7.91 -29.02 -9.84
N LEU A 231 9.04 -29.64 -9.51
CA LEU A 231 10.06 -30.05 -10.48
C LEU A 231 9.60 -31.18 -11.42
N ARG A 232 8.74 -32.09 -10.94
CA ARG A 232 8.14 -33.14 -11.79
C ARG A 232 7.10 -32.57 -12.76
N LEU A 233 6.33 -31.57 -12.34
CA LEU A 233 5.34 -30.90 -13.20
C LEU A 233 6.02 -30.07 -14.30
N THR A 234 7.07 -29.31 -13.96
CA THR A 234 7.86 -28.56 -14.95
C THR A 234 8.53 -29.49 -15.97
N ARG A 235 9.11 -30.63 -15.55
CA ARG A 235 9.65 -31.63 -16.50
C ARG A 235 8.59 -32.33 -17.37
N ARG A 236 7.34 -32.43 -16.93
CA ARG A 236 6.25 -33.04 -17.72
C ARG A 236 5.64 -32.09 -18.76
N LEU A 237 5.79 -30.77 -18.57
CA LEU A 237 5.28 -29.75 -19.50
C LEU A 237 6.30 -29.30 -20.55
N SER A 238 7.54 -29.84 -20.50
CA SER A 238 8.61 -29.57 -21.47
C SER A 238 8.91 -30.77 -22.38
N ARG A 239 7.94 -31.67 -22.59
CA ARG A 239 8.00 -32.75 -23.58
C ARG A 239 6.73 -32.74 -24.43
#